data_AF-A0A6N7GDB3-F1
#
_entry.id   AF-A0A6N7GDB3-F1
#
_cell.length_a   1.000
_cell.length_b   1.000
_cell.length_c   1.000
_cell.angle_alpha   90.00
_cell.angle_beta   90.00
_cell.angle_gamma   90.00
#
_symmetry.space_group_name_H-M   'P 1'
#
loop_
_entity.id
_entity.type
_entity.pdbx_description
1 polymer ?
#
loop_
_entity_poly.entity_id
_entity_poly.type
_entity_poly.pdbx_seq_one_letter_code
_entity_poly.pdbx_strand_id
1 'polypeptide(L)'
;MTPVRDGVDAADRQTWASRRFFHLAWPPWQPPGADGLAAIVAAGSSTAWADGLLARTGDGLVVWAATGSDPETQGLARLGYPGVRAVTLTPAKSDPRRVRLALELATDLTATRHNGACLTSWAAPATPPGVVRIPHLITIQRDGGITDTVVWELARLAVAQHWLSGPLPDQRFFEAHLDALLRLRGAARRGQLPATAVAAGLTELIPGRDLSIRVVYAHPATFRALLLGGQRDGHLS
;
A
#
# COMPACT_ATOMS: atom_id res chain seq x y z
N MET A 1 2.12 -2.80 57.91
CA MET A 1 3.07 -2.91 56.77
C MET A 1 2.41 -3.80 55.73
N THR A 2 1.81 -3.18 54.74
CA THR A 2 0.99 -3.81 53.70
C THR A 2 1.62 -3.44 52.37
N PRO A 3 1.88 -4.38 51.45
CA PRO A 3 2.50 -4.02 50.18
C PRO A 3 1.44 -3.37 49.28
N VAL A 4 1.72 -2.13 48.87
CA VAL A 4 0.98 -1.45 47.80
C VAL A 4 1.35 -2.13 46.49
N ARG A 5 0.38 -2.84 45.92
CA ARG A 5 0.34 -3.18 44.50
C ARG A 5 -0.22 -1.96 43.78
N ASP A 6 0.61 -1.26 43.03
CA ASP A 6 0.16 -0.38 41.95
C ASP A 6 1.25 -0.35 40.88
N GLY A 7 0.91 -0.86 39.71
CA GLY A 7 1.82 -1.05 38.60
C GLY A 7 1.05 -1.38 37.34
N VAL A 8 0.13 -0.45 37.01
CA VAL A 8 -0.42 -0.11 35.69
C VAL A 8 -0.60 -1.27 34.72
N ASP A 9 -1.88 -1.54 34.47
CA ASP A 9 -2.45 -2.49 33.54
C ASP A 9 -1.70 -2.67 32.22
N ALA A 10 -1.69 -3.93 31.80
CA ALA A 10 -1.36 -4.40 30.46
C ALA A 10 -2.30 -3.86 29.35
N ALA A 11 -3.15 -2.86 29.64
CA ALA A 11 -4.01 -2.15 28.70
C ALA A 11 -3.23 -1.23 27.74
N ASP A 12 -1.96 -0.94 28.02
CA ASP A 12 -1.09 -0.12 27.16
C ASP A 12 -0.47 -0.88 25.96
N ARG A 13 -0.82 -2.16 25.78
CA ARG A 13 -0.36 -2.99 24.63
C ARG A 13 -1.39 -3.17 23.52
N GLN A 14 -2.54 -2.50 23.60
CA GLN A 14 -3.65 -2.66 22.64
C GLN A 14 -3.94 -1.38 21.81
N THR A 15 -2.97 -0.48 21.63
CA THR A 15 -3.06 0.73 20.78
C THR A 15 -2.53 0.50 19.37
N TRP A 16 -2.82 -0.65 18.75
CA TRP A 16 -2.40 -0.97 17.36
C TRP A 16 -3.42 -0.52 16.30
N ALA A 17 -4.37 0.34 16.69
CA ALA A 17 -5.39 0.94 15.83
C ALA A 17 -5.06 2.40 15.45
N SER A 18 -3.78 2.77 15.34
CA SER A 18 -3.38 4.09 14.88
C SER A 18 -3.59 4.19 13.36
N ARG A 19 -4.46 5.12 12.97
CA ARG A 19 -4.67 5.59 11.59
C ARG A 19 -3.31 5.81 10.92
N ARG A 20 -2.89 4.91 10.04
CA ARG A 20 -1.65 5.07 9.27
C ARG A 20 -1.89 6.06 8.15
N PHE A 21 -1.53 7.31 8.40
CA PHE A 21 -1.32 8.30 7.36
C PHE A 21 0.12 8.19 6.87
N PHE A 22 0.31 8.18 5.55
CA PHE A 22 1.62 8.37 4.96
C PHE A 22 1.86 9.86 4.68
N HIS A 23 3.08 10.34 4.81
CA HIS A 23 3.40 11.74 4.53
C HIS A 23 3.90 11.88 3.10
N LEU A 24 3.22 12.71 2.29
CA LEU A 24 3.70 13.06 0.96
C LEU A 24 4.75 14.17 1.05
N ALA A 25 5.92 13.83 1.59
CA ALA A 25 7.02 14.76 1.83
C ALA A 25 8.16 14.58 0.83
N TRP A 26 8.90 15.66 0.58
CA TRP A 26 10.09 15.60 -0.28
C TRP A 26 11.14 14.66 0.36
N PRO A 27 11.63 13.63 -0.35
CA PRO A 27 12.75 12.84 0.13
C PRO A 27 14.06 13.65 0.13
N PRO A 28 15.04 13.32 1.01
CA PRO A 28 16.39 13.88 0.94
C PRO A 28 17.23 13.29 -0.20
N TRP A 29 16.62 12.47 -1.06
CA TRP A 29 17.23 11.77 -2.19
C TRP A 29 16.30 11.84 -3.40
N GLN A 30 16.83 11.72 -4.61
CA GLN A 30 16.02 11.74 -5.82
C GLN A 30 16.49 10.64 -6.77
N PRO A 31 15.58 9.79 -7.28
CA PRO A 31 15.96 8.86 -8.33
C PRO A 31 16.33 9.65 -9.59
N PRO A 32 17.22 9.12 -10.45
CA PRO A 32 17.44 9.64 -11.79
C PRO A 32 16.12 9.81 -12.57
N GLY A 33 16.12 10.72 -13.55
CA GLY A 33 14.96 10.98 -14.41
C GLY A 33 14.64 9.89 -15.44
N ALA A 34 15.14 8.68 -15.25
CA ALA A 34 15.01 7.53 -16.14
C ALA A 34 14.18 6.41 -15.50
N ASP A 35 13.67 5.49 -16.31
CA ASP A 35 12.97 4.30 -15.82
C ASP A 35 13.93 3.41 -15.01
N GLY A 36 13.44 2.96 -13.87
CA GLY A 36 14.26 2.21 -12.92
C GLY A 36 13.45 1.70 -11.75
N LEU A 37 14.17 1.40 -10.68
CA LEU A 37 13.61 1.11 -9.37
C LEU A 37 14.46 1.72 -8.28
N ALA A 38 13.80 2.02 -7.16
CA ALA A 38 14.44 2.34 -5.91
C ALA A 38 14.20 1.21 -4.91
N ALA A 39 15.19 0.86 -4.11
CA ALA A 39 15.08 -0.21 -3.12
C ALA A 39 15.69 0.17 -1.80
N ILE A 40 15.14 -0.37 -0.71
CA ILE A 40 15.77 -0.37 0.62
C ILE A 40 16.49 -1.68 0.80
N VAL A 41 17.78 -1.59 1.12
CA VAL A 41 18.67 -2.72 1.35
C VAL A 41 19.24 -2.64 2.77
N ALA A 42 19.28 -3.75 3.48
CA ALA A 42 19.87 -3.83 4.82
C ALA A 42 21.33 -3.35 4.82
N ALA A 43 21.74 -2.69 5.89
CA ALA A 43 23.14 -2.29 6.08
C ALA A 43 24.07 -3.52 5.99
N GLY A 44 25.19 -3.37 5.27
CA GLY A 44 26.18 -4.45 5.07
C GLY A 44 25.81 -5.48 4.00
N SER A 45 24.62 -5.43 3.42
CA SER A 45 24.27 -6.30 2.28
C SER A 45 24.86 -5.78 0.98
N SER A 46 25.12 -6.68 0.03
CA SER A 46 25.68 -6.31 -1.26
C SER A 46 24.70 -5.46 -2.08
N THR A 47 25.20 -4.34 -2.61
CA THR A 47 24.49 -3.45 -3.54
C THR A 47 25.14 -3.45 -4.92
N ALA A 48 25.94 -4.46 -5.27
CA ALA A 48 26.67 -4.51 -6.55
C ALA A 48 25.76 -4.56 -7.79
N TRP A 49 24.48 -4.90 -7.61
CA TRP A 49 23.47 -4.89 -8.66
C TRP A 49 22.85 -3.51 -8.90
N ALA A 50 23.10 -2.54 -8.01
CA ALA A 50 22.57 -1.19 -8.10
C ALA A 50 23.55 -0.28 -8.84
N ASP A 51 23.01 0.62 -9.66
CA ASP A 51 23.81 1.59 -10.42
C ASP A 51 24.20 2.80 -9.57
N GLY A 52 23.47 3.05 -8.46
CA GLY A 52 23.76 4.18 -7.58
C GLY A 52 23.19 4.06 -6.17
N LEU A 53 23.91 4.66 -5.21
CA LEU A 53 23.41 4.90 -3.86
C LEU A 53 22.66 6.23 -3.84
N LEU A 54 21.38 6.21 -3.47
CA LEU A 54 20.56 7.43 -3.35
C LEU A 54 20.66 8.05 -1.96
N ALA A 55 20.64 7.23 -0.90
CA ALA A 55 20.77 7.69 0.48
C ALA A 55 21.25 6.59 1.42
N ARG A 56 21.80 7.02 2.57
CA ARG A 56 21.97 6.20 3.76
C ARG A 56 20.88 6.56 4.76
N THR A 57 20.25 5.54 5.33
CA THR A 57 19.21 5.68 6.36
C THR A 57 19.67 4.92 7.61
N GLY A 58 19.06 5.21 8.76
CA GLY A 58 19.42 4.50 10.01
C GLY A 58 19.29 2.98 9.88
N ASP A 59 18.33 2.52 9.07
CA ASP A 59 18.00 1.10 8.95
C ASP A 59 18.60 0.41 7.72
N GLY A 60 19.29 1.14 6.84
CA GLY A 60 19.81 0.59 5.58
C GLY A 60 20.20 1.61 4.52
N LEU A 61 20.31 1.14 3.29
CA LEU A 61 20.68 1.92 2.11
C LEU A 61 19.47 2.06 1.19
N VAL A 62 19.26 3.26 0.65
CA VAL A 62 18.33 3.47 -0.47
C VAL A 62 19.17 3.50 -1.75
N VAL A 63 18.93 2.56 -2.64
CA VAL A 63 19.70 2.38 -3.88
C VAL A 63 18.79 2.52 -5.09
N TRP A 64 19.38 2.81 -6.24
CA TRP A 64 18.70 2.87 -7.53
C TRP A 64 19.33 1.91 -8.53
N ALA A 65 18.50 1.32 -9.39
CA ALA A 65 18.94 0.55 -10.54
C ALA A 65 18.05 0.83 -11.76
N ALA A 66 18.68 0.97 -12.92
CA ALA A 66 18.02 0.97 -14.21
C ALA A 66 17.37 -0.40 -14.45
N THR A 67 16.24 -0.38 -15.13
CA THR A 67 15.49 -1.61 -15.44
C THR A 67 15.39 -1.91 -16.93
N GLY A 68 15.77 -0.95 -17.79
CA GLY A 68 15.65 -1.10 -19.23
C GLY A 68 14.19 -1.23 -19.66
N SER A 69 13.89 -2.20 -20.52
CA SER A 69 12.58 -2.35 -21.15
C SER A 69 11.55 -3.19 -20.37
N ASP A 70 11.93 -3.78 -19.23
CA ASP A 70 11.05 -4.67 -18.45
C ASP A 70 11.10 -4.38 -16.94
N PRO A 71 10.59 -3.22 -16.50
CA PRO A 71 10.67 -2.78 -15.10
C PRO A 71 10.02 -3.75 -14.12
N GLU A 72 8.88 -4.35 -14.47
CA GLU A 72 8.15 -5.25 -13.60
C GLU A 72 8.91 -6.54 -13.31
N THR A 73 9.39 -7.23 -14.35
CA THR A 73 10.15 -8.48 -14.16
C THR A 73 11.45 -8.22 -13.41
N GLN A 74 12.13 -7.12 -13.75
CA GLN A 74 13.36 -6.69 -13.09
C GLN A 74 13.13 -6.36 -11.61
N GLY A 75 12.03 -5.67 -11.28
CA GLY A 75 11.63 -5.40 -9.90
C GLY A 75 11.35 -6.68 -9.12
N LEU A 76 10.58 -7.59 -9.70
CA LEU A 76 10.20 -8.87 -9.06
C LEU A 76 11.40 -9.78 -8.79
N ALA A 77 12.38 -9.81 -9.70
CA ALA A 77 13.61 -10.58 -9.51
C ALA A 77 14.41 -10.09 -8.29
N ARG A 78 14.49 -8.77 -8.09
CA ARG A 78 15.26 -8.15 -7.00
C ARG A 78 14.64 -8.35 -5.62
N LEU A 79 13.36 -8.72 -5.52
CA LEU A 79 12.75 -9.09 -4.24
C LEU A 79 13.45 -10.28 -3.57
N GLY A 80 14.10 -11.15 -4.35
CA GLY A 80 14.85 -12.30 -3.85
C GLY A 80 16.30 -12.00 -3.48
N TYR A 81 16.79 -10.78 -3.69
CA TYR A 81 18.19 -10.47 -3.44
C TYR A 81 18.48 -10.35 -1.94
N PRO A 82 19.63 -10.86 -1.46
CA PRO A 82 19.99 -10.79 -0.05
C PRO A 82 19.94 -9.36 0.50
N GLY A 83 19.21 -9.18 1.60
CA GLY A 83 19.10 -7.90 2.29
C GLY A 83 18.13 -6.90 1.66
N VAL A 84 17.53 -7.16 0.50
CA VAL A 84 16.46 -6.32 -0.04
C VAL A 84 15.23 -6.41 0.88
N ARG A 85 14.74 -5.26 1.33
CA ARG A 85 13.59 -5.15 2.24
C ARG A 85 12.35 -4.60 1.57
N ALA A 86 12.52 -3.70 0.60
CA ALA A 86 11.43 -3.06 -0.11
C ALA A 86 11.93 -2.60 -1.47
N VAL A 87 11.07 -2.66 -2.49
CA VAL A 87 11.36 -2.17 -3.84
C VAL A 87 10.18 -1.35 -4.33
N THR A 88 10.45 -0.25 -5.03
CA THR A 88 9.43 0.46 -5.79
C THR A 88 9.89 0.68 -7.22
N LEU A 89 8.98 0.56 -8.18
CA LEU A 89 9.21 1.01 -9.55
C LEU A 89 9.31 2.54 -9.56
N THR A 90 10.19 3.06 -10.41
CA THR A 90 10.39 4.49 -10.64
C THR A 90 10.24 4.80 -12.13
N PRO A 91 9.01 5.04 -12.62
CA PRO A 91 8.82 5.52 -13.99
C PRO A 91 9.59 6.82 -14.23
N ALA A 92 10.09 7.01 -15.45
CA ALA A 92 10.87 8.18 -15.83
C ALA A 92 10.14 9.48 -15.46
N LYS A 93 10.89 10.44 -14.92
CA LYS A 93 10.38 11.76 -14.50
C LYS A 93 9.26 11.70 -13.44
N SER A 94 9.15 10.61 -12.68
CA SER A 94 8.23 10.53 -11.55
C SER A 94 8.55 11.58 -10.48
N ASP A 95 7.50 12.12 -9.85
CA ASP A 95 7.65 12.96 -8.65
C ASP A 95 8.35 12.17 -7.54
N PRO A 96 9.50 12.63 -7.02
CA PRO A 96 10.23 11.95 -5.95
C PRO A 96 9.40 11.68 -4.70
N ARG A 97 8.41 12.54 -4.39
CA ARG A 97 7.49 12.33 -3.24
C ARG A 97 6.66 11.07 -3.41
N ARG A 98 6.21 10.80 -4.63
CA ARG A 98 5.38 9.63 -4.97
C ARG A 98 6.21 8.34 -4.98
N VAL A 99 7.44 8.42 -5.46
CA VAL A 99 8.41 7.31 -5.39
C VAL A 99 8.70 6.96 -3.93
N ARG A 100 9.01 7.95 -3.11
CA ARG A 100 9.21 7.77 -1.66
C ARG A 100 8.00 7.13 -1.00
N LEU A 101 6.80 7.66 -1.25
CA LEU A 101 5.55 7.14 -0.70
C LEU A 101 5.32 5.67 -1.05
N ALA A 102 5.54 5.29 -2.31
CA ALA A 102 5.44 3.89 -2.71
C ALA A 102 6.46 3.01 -1.98
N LEU A 103 7.71 3.45 -1.86
CA LEU A 103 8.76 2.72 -1.14
C LEU A 103 8.47 2.57 0.37
N GLU A 104 7.90 3.61 1.00
CA GLU A 104 7.42 3.56 2.39
C GLU A 104 6.30 2.52 2.54
N LEU A 105 5.33 2.48 1.62
CA LEU A 105 4.30 1.44 1.63
C LEU A 105 4.90 0.04 1.45
N ALA A 106 5.86 -0.16 0.53
CA ALA A 106 6.51 -1.46 0.36
C ALA A 106 7.20 -1.94 1.64
N THR A 107 7.83 -1.02 2.39
CA THR A 107 8.43 -1.31 3.69
C THR A 107 7.37 -1.75 4.70
N ASP A 108 6.24 -1.05 4.73
CA ASP A 108 5.15 -1.36 5.64
C ASP A 108 4.47 -2.70 5.34
N LEU A 109 4.21 -2.97 4.06
CA LEU A 109 3.67 -4.25 3.61
C LEU A 109 4.61 -5.41 3.96
N THR A 110 5.91 -5.22 3.82
CA THR A 110 6.92 -6.21 4.19
C THR A 110 6.89 -6.51 5.69
N ALA A 111 6.83 -5.46 6.51
CA ALA A 111 6.78 -5.59 7.97
C ALA A 111 5.49 -6.30 8.44
N THR A 112 4.36 -6.07 7.79
CA THR A 112 3.05 -6.62 8.19
C THR A 112 2.78 -8.03 7.68
N ARG A 113 3.37 -8.44 6.55
CA ARG A 113 3.07 -9.75 5.93
C ARG A 113 4.05 -10.85 6.29
N HIS A 114 5.24 -10.53 6.80
CA HIS A 114 6.31 -11.49 7.12
C HIS A 114 6.67 -12.47 5.97
N ASN A 115 6.33 -12.14 4.71
CA ASN A 115 6.47 -13.01 3.53
C ASN A 115 7.57 -12.55 2.57
N GLY A 116 8.52 -11.73 3.06
CA GLY A 116 9.60 -11.14 2.27
C GLY A 116 9.30 -9.74 1.73
N ALA A 117 10.25 -9.22 0.96
CA ALA A 117 10.18 -7.86 0.40
C ALA A 117 9.01 -7.69 -0.56
N CYS A 118 8.41 -6.50 -0.55
CA CYS A 118 7.32 -6.13 -1.46
C CYS A 118 7.82 -5.23 -2.61
N LEU A 119 7.18 -5.36 -3.78
CA LEU A 119 7.36 -4.47 -4.93
C LEU A 119 6.12 -3.58 -5.08
N THR A 120 6.31 -2.26 -4.99
CA THR A 120 5.24 -1.29 -5.19
C THR A 120 5.49 -0.36 -6.37
N SER A 121 4.46 0.40 -6.74
CA SER A 121 4.56 1.47 -7.72
C SER A 121 3.48 2.51 -7.44
N TRP A 122 3.83 3.79 -7.61
CA TRP A 122 2.83 4.86 -7.57
C TRP A 122 1.87 4.79 -8.75
N ALA A 123 2.38 4.53 -9.95
CA ALA A 123 1.58 4.37 -11.16
C ALA A 123 1.11 2.92 -11.33
N ALA A 124 -0.02 2.71 -11.99
CA ALA A 124 -0.52 1.38 -12.30
C ALA A 124 0.48 0.64 -13.19
N PRO A 125 1.13 -0.42 -12.69
CA PRO A 125 2.17 -1.12 -13.44
C PRO A 125 1.56 -2.07 -14.47
N ALA A 126 2.38 -2.53 -15.42
CA ALA A 126 2.02 -3.67 -16.24
C ALA A 126 1.90 -4.94 -15.37
N THR A 127 1.35 -6.01 -15.92
CA THR A 127 1.16 -7.27 -15.19
C THR A 127 1.72 -8.41 -16.02
N PRO A 128 2.98 -8.80 -15.80
CA PRO A 128 3.58 -9.96 -16.45
C PRO A 128 2.80 -11.26 -16.13
N PRO A 129 2.96 -12.33 -16.94
CA PRO A 129 2.33 -13.61 -16.68
C PRO A 129 2.61 -14.14 -15.26
N GLY A 130 1.57 -14.65 -14.58
CA GLY A 130 1.68 -15.20 -13.22
C GLY A 130 1.79 -14.16 -12.09
N VAL A 131 1.73 -12.87 -12.43
CA VAL A 131 1.75 -11.74 -11.50
C VAL A 131 0.37 -11.10 -11.46
N VAL A 132 0.05 -10.43 -10.35
CA VAL A 132 -1.13 -9.59 -10.19
C VAL A 132 -0.72 -8.24 -9.64
N ARG A 133 -1.54 -7.22 -9.88
CA ARG A 133 -1.39 -5.90 -9.27
C ARG A 133 -2.49 -5.65 -8.25
N ILE A 134 -2.13 -5.21 -7.06
CA ILE A 134 -3.04 -4.99 -5.94
C ILE A 134 -3.09 -3.48 -5.66
N PRO A 135 -4.25 -2.82 -5.80
CA PRO A 135 -4.38 -1.38 -5.56
C PRO A 135 -4.59 -1.08 -4.08
N HIS A 136 -3.53 -0.79 -3.33
CA HIS A 136 -3.66 -0.40 -1.92
C HIS A 136 -4.28 0.97 -1.78
N LEU A 137 -5.46 1.01 -1.16
CA LEU A 137 -6.13 2.24 -0.77
C LEU A 137 -5.46 2.78 0.50
N ILE A 138 -4.76 3.89 0.37
CA ILE A 138 -4.03 4.50 1.47
C ILE A 138 -4.48 5.93 1.70
N THR A 139 -4.25 6.43 2.90
CA THR A 139 -4.47 7.83 3.22
C THR A 139 -3.13 8.55 3.32
N ILE A 140 -3.04 9.69 2.65
CA ILE A 140 -1.84 10.53 2.64
C ILE A 140 -2.14 11.88 3.28
N GLN A 141 -1.17 12.38 4.05
CA GLN A 141 -1.12 13.74 4.55
C GLN A 141 -0.21 14.57 3.65
N ARG A 142 -0.71 15.73 3.22
CA ARG A 142 0.02 16.73 2.45
C ARG A 142 -0.27 18.13 3.02
N ASP A 143 0.48 19.13 2.57
CA ASP A 143 0.22 20.52 2.92
C ASP A 143 -1.23 20.88 2.55
N GLY A 144 -2.01 21.33 3.55
CA GLY A 144 -3.43 21.67 3.36
C GLY A 144 -4.42 20.52 3.58
N GLY A 145 -3.99 19.31 3.94
CA GLY A 145 -4.90 18.32 4.51
C GLY A 145 -4.60 16.86 4.18
N ILE A 146 -5.63 16.03 4.36
CA ILE A 146 -5.55 14.58 4.23
C ILE A 146 -6.41 14.12 3.05
N THR A 147 -5.83 13.35 2.14
CA THR A 147 -6.53 12.78 0.99
C THR A 147 -6.26 11.29 0.86
N ASP A 148 -7.07 10.58 0.11
CA ASP A 148 -6.94 9.14 -0.13
C ASP A 148 -6.41 8.91 -1.55
N THR A 149 -5.56 7.90 -1.72
CA THR A 149 -4.94 7.58 -3.01
C THR A 149 -4.67 6.08 -3.15
N VAL A 150 -4.22 5.68 -4.33
CA VAL A 150 -3.85 4.29 -4.64
C VAL A 150 -2.35 4.20 -4.81
N VAL A 151 -1.74 3.21 -4.16
CA VAL A 151 -0.40 2.73 -4.50
C VAL A 151 -0.52 1.27 -4.87
N TRP A 152 0.12 0.89 -5.97
CA TRP A 152 0.04 -0.46 -6.51
C TRP A 152 1.13 -1.32 -5.90
N GLU A 153 0.81 -2.58 -5.65
CA GLU A 153 1.78 -3.63 -5.36
C GLU A 153 1.75 -4.64 -6.51
N LEU A 154 2.90 -5.08 -7.01
CA LEU A 154 2.98 -6.29 -7.83
C LEU A 154 3.35 -7.46 -6.95
N ALA A 155 2.57 -8.54 -7.06
CA ALA A 155 2.81 -9.77 -6.34
C ALA A 155 2.63 -10.97 -7.26
N ARG A 156 3.37 -12.06 -6.99
CA ARG A 156 3.06 -13.35 -7.62
C ARG A 156 1.65 -13.77 -7.21
N LEU A 157 0.89 -14.36 -8.13
CA LEU A 157 -0.50 -14.77 -7.89
C LEU A 157 -0.64 -15.62 -6.61
N ALA A 158 0.24 -16.59 -6.40
CA ALA A 158 0.22 -17.47 -5.22
C ALA A 158 0.42 -16.70 -3.91
N VAL A 159 1.30 -15.68 -3.90
CA VAL A 159 1.53 -14.82 -2.73
C VAL A 159 0.28 -14.00 -2.42
N ALA A 160 -0.34 -13.43 -3.45
CA ALA A 160 -1.56 -12.64 -3.30
C ALA A 160 -2.74 -13.48 -2.79
N GLN A 161 -2.92 -14.70 -3.31
CA GLN A 161 -3.95 -15.63 -2.85
C GLN A 161 -3.70 -16.08 -1.41
N HIS A 162 -2.44 -16.36 -1.04
CA HIS A 162 -2.08 -16.70 0.33
C HIS A 162 -2.38 -15.55 1.30
N TRP A 163 -2.00 -14.32 0.94
CA TRP A 163 -2.29 -13.10 1.71
C TRP A 163 -3.80 -12.87 1.93
N LEU A 164 -4.61 -13.15 0.90
CA LEU A 164 -6.06 -13.05 0.98
C LEU A 164 -6.70 -14.26 1.68
N SER A 165 -5.95 -15.35 1.87
CA SER A 165 -6.46 -16.65 2.34
C SER A 165 -7.58 -17.20 1.43
N GLY A 166 -7.47 -16.96 0.12
CA GLY A 166 -8.49 -17.33 -0.86
C GLY A 166 -8.18 -16.86 -2.28
N PRO A 167 -9.07 -17.16 -3.25
CA PRO A 167 -8.93 -16.67 -4.62
C PRO A 167 -9.06 -15.15 -4.67
N LEU A 168 -8.33 -14.51 -5.58
CA LEU A 168 -8.56 -13.09 -5.88
C LEU A 168 -9.93 -12.92 -6.54
N PRO A 169 -10.70 -11.88 -6.17
CA PRO A 169 -11.93 -11.58 -6.87
C PRO A 169 -11.60 -11.00 -8.26
N ASP A 170 -12.63 -10.75 -9.08
CA ASP A 170 -12.42 -10.11 -10.38
C ASP A 170 -11.85 -8.68 -10.20
N GLN A 171 -10.54 -8.60 -10.44
CA GLN A 171 -9.71 -7.41 -10.23
C GLN A 171 -10.10 -6.28 -11.18
N ARG A 172 -10.45 -6.59 -12.43
CA ARG A 172 -10.79 -5.58 -13.45
C ARG A 172 -11.98 -4.74 -13.01
N PHE A 173 -12.99 -5.37 -12.42
CA PHE A 173 -14.12 -4.67 -11.86
C PHE A 173 -13.69 -3.68 -10.75
N PHE A 174 -12.89 -4.12 -9.78
CA PHE A 174 -12.47 -3.24 -8.69
C PHE A 174 -11.53 -2.12 -9.13
N GLU A 175 -10.63 -2.40 -10.07
CA GLU A 175 -9.76 -1.39 -10.67
C GLU A 175 -10.57 -0.30 -11.40
N ALA A 176 -11.64 -0.67 -12.10
CA ALA A 176 -12.54 0.29 -12.75
C ALA A 176 -13.33 1.16 -11.75
N HIS A 177 -13.37 0.78 -10.47
CA HIS A 177 -14.14 1.47 -9.42
C HIS A 177 -13.26 2.07 -8.31
N LEU A 178 -11.95 2.24 -8.54
CA LEU A 178 -11.03 2.76 -7.53
C LEU A 178 -11.44 4.13 -6.98
N ASP A 179 -11.90 5.04 -7.83
CA ASP A 179 -12.34 6.37 -7.39
C ASP A 179 -13.53 6.29 -6.43
N ALA A 180 -14.47 5.38 -6.69
CA ALA A 180 -15.62 5.15 -5.83
C ALA A 180 -15.17 4.52 -4.49
N LEU A 181 -14.21 3.60 -4.52
CA LEU A 181 -13.61 3.02 -3.31
C LEU A 181 -12.85 4.06 -2.47
N LEU A 182 -12.12 4.99 -3.10
CA LEU A 182 -11.44 6.10 -2.41
C LEU A 182 -12.46 7.07 -1.77
N ARG A 183 -13.55 7.39 -2.48
CA ARG A 183 -14.65 8.19 -1.91
C ARG A 183 -15.27 7.49 -0.71
N LEU A 184 -15.52 6.18 -0.81
CA LEU A 184 -16.06 5.37 0.28
C LEU A 184 -15.12 5.34 1.49
N ARG A 185 -13.81 5.18 1.25
CA ARG A 185 -12.78 5.26 2.30
C ARG A 185 -12.80 6.62 2.99
N GLY A 186 -12.86 7.72 2.22
CA GLY A 186 -12.95 9.07 2.77
C GLY A 186 -14.23 9.32 3.57
N ALA A 187 -15.37 8.81 3.09
CA ALA A 187 -16.66 8.88 3.79
C ALA A 187 -16.63 8.09 5.10
N ALA A 188 -16.14 6.85 5.08
CA ALA A 188 -15.92 6.01 6.27
C ALA A 188 -15.07 6.73 7.32
N ARG A 189 -13.92 7.27 6.90
CA ARG A 189 -13.00 7.99 7.77
C ARG A 189 -13.61 9.21 8.46
N ARG A 190 -14.59 9.88 7.82
CA ARG A 190 -15.31 11.03 8.37
C ARG A 190 -16.61 10.65 9.11
N GLY A 191 -16.95 9.37 9.20
CA GLY A 191 -18.25 8.94 9.75
C GLY A 191 -19.45 9.36 8.90
N GLN A 192 -19.25 9.54 7.59
CA GLN A 192 -20.24 10.04 6.62
C GLN A 192 -20.67 8.96 5.62
N LEU A 193 -20.69 7.69 6.05
CA LEU A 193 -21.20 6.63 5.18
C LEU A 193 -22.69 6.87 4.87
N PRO A 194 -23.16 6.55 3.66
CA PRO A 194 -24.58 6.67 3.32
C PRO A 194 -25.47 5.91 4.31
N ALA A 195 -26.65 6.42 4.62
CA ALA A 195 -27.61 5.74 5.49
C ALA A 195 -28.39 4.65 4.73
N THR A 196 -27.68 3.72 4.09
CA THR A 196 -28.27 2.56 3.39
C THR A 196 -28.01 1.28 4.18
N ALA A 197 -28.88 0.27 4.05
CA ALA A 197 -28.71 -1.02 4.72
C ALA A 197 -27.34 -1.66 4.40
N VAL A 198 -26.87 -1.47 3.15
CA VAL A 198 -25.57 -1.99 2.70
C VAL A 198 -24.40 -1.22 3.35
N ALA A 199 -24.54 0.09 3.54
CA ALA A 199 -23.52 0.91 4.20
C ALA A 199 -23.55 0.77 5.73
N ALA A 200 -24.68 0.42 6.34
CA ALA A 200 -24.74 0.02 7.75
C ALA A 200 -23.87 -1.23 8.01
N GLY A 201 -23.94 -2.22 7.12
CA GLY A 201 -23.07 -3.41 7.17
C GLY A 201 -21.58 -3.12 6.99
N LEU A 202 -21.20 -2.01 6.33
CA LEU A 202 -19.79 -1.60 6.28
C LEU A 202 -19.27 -1.20 7.66
N THR A 203 -20.05 -0.48 8.47
CA THR A 203 -19.61 -0.03 9.80
C THR A 203 -19.18 -1.21 10.68
N GLU A 204 -19.84 -2.36 10.55
CA GLU A 204 -19.48 -3.61 11.22
C GLU A 204 -18.21 -4.27 10.65
N LEU A 205 -17.98 -4.14 9.33
CA LEU A 205 -16.80 -4.71 8.64
C LEU A 205 -15.53 -3.87 8.84
N ILE A 206 -15.67 -2.58 9.14
CA ILE A 206 -14.56 -1.65 9.37
C ILE A 206 -14.70 -0.86 10.68
N PRO A 207 -14.80 -1.53 11.85
CA PRO A 207 -15.01 -0.86 13.13
C PRO A 207 -13.76 -0.05 13.49
N GLY A 208 -13.78 1.26 13.21
CA GLY A 208 -12.65 2.16 13.40
C GLY A 208 -11.44 1.90 12.48
N ARG A 209 -11.58 1.04 11.46
CA ARG A 209 -10.51 0.71 10.50
C ARG A 209 -10.68 1.53 9.23
N ASP A 210 -9.58 2.05 8.69
CA ASP A 210 -9.66 2.64 7.35
C ASP A 210 -9.93 1.54 6.30
N LEU A 211 -10.84 1.79 5.35
CA LEU A 211 -11.19 0.86 4.28
C LEU A 211 -9.96 0.48 3.44
N SER A 212 -9.44 -0.74 3.61
CA SER A 212 -8.30 -1.26 2.85
C SER A 212 -8.76 -2.15 1.69
N ILE A 213 -7.90 -2.29 0.67
CA ILE A 213 -8.18 -3.20 -0.45
C ILE A 213 -8.33 -4.66 -0.01
N ARG A 214 -7.66 -5.06 1.09
CA ARG A 214 -7.83 -6.40 1.66
C ARG A 214 -9.26 -6.65 2.09
N VAL A 215 -9.88 -5.68 2.76
CA VAL A 215 -11.29 -5.78 3.20
C VAL A 215 -12.21 -5.84 1.98
N VAL A 216 -11.93 -5.02 0.95
CA VAL A 216 -12.69 -5.06 -0.31
C VAL A 216 -12.62 -6.45 -0.94
N TYR A 217 -11.43 -7.04 -1.01
CA TYR A 217 -11.23 -8.36 -1.61
C TYR A 217 -11.74 -9.52 -0.77
N ALA A 218 -11.79 -9.38 0.56
CA ALA A 218 -12.37 -10.38 1.46
C ALA A 218 -13.91 -10.39 1.40
N HIS A 219 -14.54 -9.28 1.00
CA HIS A 219 -16.00 -9.14 0.92
C HIS A 219 -16.50 -8.66 -0.46
N PRO A 220 -16.14 -9.35 -1.56
CA PRO A 220 -16.30 -8.81 -2.91
C PRO A 220 -17.76 -8.61 -3.31
N ALA A 221 -18.68 -9.46 -2.83
CA ALA A 221 -20.12 -9.32 -3.09
C ALA A 221 -20.70 -8.04 -2.47
N THR A 222 -20.34 -7.75 -1.22
CA THR A 222 -20.76 -6.54 -0.50
C THR A 222 -20.30 -5.29 -1.23
N PHE A 223 -19.02 -5.22 -1.59
CA PHE A 223 -18.48 -4.06 -2.30
C PHE A 223 -19.02 -3.92 -3.73
N ARG A 224 -19.31 -5.02 -4.44
CA ARG A 224 -20.02 -4.95 -5.73
C ARG A 224 -21.40 -4.32 -5.58
N ALA A 225 -22.19 -4.74 -4.60
CA ALA A 225 -23.50 -4.19 -4.34
C ALA A 225 -23.44 -2.68 -4.02
N LEU A 226 -22.48 -2.26 -3.19
CA LEU A 226 -22.25 -0.85 -2.85
C LEU A 226 -21.89 0.00 -4.09
N LEU A 227 -20.95 -0.49 -4.89
CA LEU A 227 -20.44 0.23 -6.05
C LEU A 227 -21.49 0.37 -7.15
N LEU A 228 -22.30 -0.68 -7.37
CA LEU A 228 -23.39 -0.65 -8.35
C LEU A 228 -24.63 0.11 -7.86
N GLY A 229 -24.94 0.02 -6.56
CA GLY A 229 -26.06 0.74 -5.95
C GLY A 229 -25.85 2.25 -5.95
N GLY A 230 -24.64 2.71 -5.60
CA GLY A 230 -24.32 4.14 -5.60
C GLY A 230 -24.30 4.81 -6.98
N GLN A 231 -24.20 4.04 -8.07
CA GLN A 231 -24.31 4.57 -9.43
C GLN A 231 -25.76 4.91 -9.82
N ARG A 232 -26.76 4.23 -9.23
CA ARG A 232 -28.18 4.43 -9.53
C ARG A 232 -28.76 5.67 -8.84
N ASP A 233 -28.25 5.99 -7.66
CA ASP A 233 -28.69 7.14 -6.87
C ASP A 233 -27.99 8.46 -7.32
N GLY A 234 -26.99 8.37 -8.19
CA GLY A 234 -26.20 9.50 -8.71
C GLY A 234 -26.81 10.26 -9.89
N HIS A 235 -28.09 10.07 -10.21
CA HIS A 235 -28.80 10.81 -11.27
C HIS A 235 -29.57 12.04 -10.75
N LEU A 236 -29.07 12.63 -9.65
CA LEU A 236 -29.49 13.94 -9.17
C LEU A 236 -28.24 14.80 -8.91
N SER A 237 -27.65 15.32 -9.97
CA SER A 237 -26.92 16.59 -10.02
C SER A 237 -26.91 17.09 -11.45
#